data_AF-A0A0R2Q4A2-F1
#
_entry.id   AF-A0A0R2Q4A2-F1
#
_cell.length_a   1.000
_cell.length_b   1.000
_cell.length_c   1.000
_cell.angle_alpha   90.00
_cell.angle_beta   90.00
_cell.angle_gamma   90.00
#
_symmetry.space_group_name_H-M   'P 1'
#
loop_
_entity.id
_entity.type
_entity.pdbx_description
1 polymer ?
#
loop_
_entity_poly.entity_id
_entity_poly.type
_entity_poly.pdbx_seq_one_letter_code
_entity_poly.pdbx_strand_id
1 'polypeptide(L)'
;MARRRFIAAGVIANSRKGIKSNLKKRGLSNRALITGIVLFAVAVTLAPPLQHYFTQRAQINSLENQLADNQAMLEKATQELALWNDPEYVASQARARLHFVFPGERQYIVVGDDEITNQNEEPKVSELLPVGIPWYSRLISSITSTNINQ
;
A
#
# COMPACT_ATOMS: atom_id res chain seq x y z
N MET A 1 34.20 -15.92 -80.64
CA MET A 1 33.65 -14.59 -81.03
C MET A 1 32.21 -14.50 -80.54
N ALA A 2 31.93 -13.56 -79.63
CA ALA A 2 30.61 -13.33 -79.06
C ALA A 2 29.81 -12.36 -79.95
N ARG A 3 28.51 -12.62 -80.14
CA ARG A 3 27.55 -11.64 -80.69
C ARG A 3 26.27 -11.66 -79.85
N ARG A 4 26.05 -10.54 -79.16
CA ARG A 4 24.83 -10.17 -78.43
C ARG A 4 23.61 -10.17 -79.36
N ARG A 5 22.45 -10.60 -78.87
CA ARG A 5 21.14 -9.97 -79.16
C ARG A 5 20.26 -9.99 -77.91
N PHE A 6 19.67 -8.84 -77.64
CA PHE A 6 18.71 -8.52 -76.59
C PHE A 6 17.31 -9.08 -76.93
N ILE A 7 16.33 -8.82 -76.04
CA ILE A 7 14.86 -8.98 -76.15
C ILE A 7 14.36 -10.28 -75.48
N ALA A 8 13.45 -10.31 -74.49
CA ALA A 8 12.68 -9.28 -73.78
C ALA A 8 12.27 -9.81 -72.40
N ALA A 9 12.36 -8.95 -71.39
CA ALA A 9 11.70 -9.15 -70.11
C ALA A 9 10.22 -8.74 -70.24
N GLY A 10 9.35 -9.73 -70.35
CA GLY A 10 7.92 -9.65 -70.06
C GLY A 10 7.58 -11.03 -69.50
N VAL A 11 7.08 -11.18 -68.27
CA VAL A 11 5.83 -10.65 -67.78
C VAL A 11 5.94 -10.58 -66.26
N ILE A 12 6.02 -9.39 -65.69
CA ILE A 12 5.57 -9.17 -64.31
C ILE A 12 4.24 -8.43 -64.48
N ALA A 13 3.18 -9.21 -64.68
CA ALA A 13 1.83 -8.69 -64.73
C ALA A 13 1.53 -8.05 -63.38
N ASN A 14 1.40 -6.73 -63.41
CA ASN A 14 1.04 -5.88 -62.30
C ASN A 14 -0.38 -6.19 -61.82
N SER A 15 -0.56 -7.24 -61.03
CA SER A 15 -1.80 -7.50 -60.30
C SER A 15 -1.85 -6.70 -58.99
N ARG A 16 -1.80 -5.37 -59.11
CA ARG A 16 -2.12 -4.42 -58.03
C ARG A 16 -3.40 -3.66 -58.35
N LYS A 17 -4.45 -4.38 -58.74
CA LYS A 17 -5.77 -3.77 -58.96
C LYS A 17 -6.90 -4.76 -58.69
N GLY A 18 -7.07 -5.15 -57.43
CA GLY A 18 -8.12 -6.11 -57.05
C GLY A 18 -8.79 -5.92 -55.70
N ILE A 19 -8.42 -4.92 -54.89
CA ILE A 19 -9.03 -4.74 -53.55
C ILE A 19 -10.04 -3.58 -53.52
N LYS A 20 -10.07 -2.71 -54.54
CA LYS A 20 -10.88 -1.48 -54.53
C LYS A 20 -12.33 -1.62 -55.02
N SER A 21 -12.83 -2.81 -55.37
CA SER A 21 -14.14 -2.94 -56.03
C SER A 21 -15.27 -3.56 -55.19
N ASN A 22 -15.00 -4.17 -54.03
CA ASN A 22 -16.06 -4.81 -53.22
C ASN A 22 -16.66 -3.94 -52.11
N LEU A 23 -16.12 -2.74 -51.85
CA LEU A 23 -16.70 -1.81 -50.86
C LEU A 23 -17.79 -0.90 -51.43
N LYS A 24 -17.95 -0.81 -52.76
CA LYS A 24 -18.94 0.07 -53.41
C LYS A 24 -20.38 -0.46 -53.34
N LYS A 25 -20.59 -1.71 -52.88
CA LYS A 25 -21.94 -2.31 -52.71
C LYS A 25 -22.60 -2.04 -51.36
N ARG A 26 -21.85 -1.52 -50.38
CA ARG A 26 -22.40 -0.89 -49.15
C ARG A 26 -22.01 0.57 -49.28
N GLY A 27 -22.91 1.53 -49.10
CA GLY A 27 -22.67 2.97 -49.35
C GLY A 27 -21.59 3.67 -48.51
N LEU A 28 -20.50 2.99 -48.13
CA LEU A 28 -19.33 3.57 -47.50
C LEU A 28 -18.56 4.40 -48.53
N SER A 29 -18.89 5.68 -48.56
CA SER A 29 -18.08 6.71 -49.21
C SER A 29 -16.64 6.67 -48.66
N ASN A 30 -15.63 6.92 -49.49
CA ASN A 30 -14.24 7.08 -49.04
C ASN A 30 -14.12 8.07 -47.86
N ARG A 31 -15.02 9.06 -47.80
CA ARG A 31 -15.11 10.02 -46.69
C ARG A 31 -15.47 9.33 -45.38
N ALA A 32 -16.42 8.40 -45.38
CA ALA A 32 -16.80 7.64 -44.18
C ALA A 32 -15.67 6.75 -43.68
N LEU A 33 -14.88 6.17 -44.60
CA LEU A 33 -13.72 5.36 -44.24
C LEU A 33 -12.60 6.21 -43.62
N ILE A 34 -12.34 7.40 -44.18
CA ILE A 34 -11.38 8.36 -43.61
C ILE A 34 -11.85 8.84 -42.24
N THR A 35 -13.13 9.22 -42.09
CA THR A 35 -13.69 9.65 -40.80
C THR A 35 -13.59 8.55 -39.75
N GLY A 36 -13.86 7.29 -40.11
CA GLY A 36 -13.73 6.15 -39.20
C GLY A 36 -12.28 5.94 -38.72
N ILE A 37 -11.30 6.04 -39.62
CA ILE A 37 -9.87 5.95 -39.26
C ILE A 37 -9.46 7.09 -38.33
N VAL A 38 -9.92 8.32 -38.61
CA VAL A 38 -9.62 9.48 -37.75
C VAL A 38 -10.20 9.30 -36.36
N LEU A 39 -11.47 8.88 -36.24
CA LEU A 39 -12.10 8.58 -34.95
C LEU A 39 -11.37 7.48 -34.19
N PHE A 40 -10.94 6.43 -34.88
CA PHE A 40 -10.17 5.35 -34.30
C PHE A 40 -8.79 5.82 -33.81
N ALA A 41 -8.08 6.62 -34.59
CA ALA A 41 -6.81 7.21 -34.19
C ALA A 41 -6.96 8.11 -32.96
N VAL A 42 -7.99 8.97 -32.93
CA VAL A 42 -8.30 9.82 -31.76
C VAL A 42 -8.59 8.96 -30.53
N ALA A 43 -9.39 7.90 -30.66
CA ALA A 43 -9.70 7.00 -29.55
C ALA A 43 -8.46 6.30 -28.99
N VAL A 44 -7.57 5.80 -29.84
CA VAL A 44 -6.30 5.15 -29.42
C VAL A 44 -5.35 6.16 -28.76
N THR A 45 -5.27 7.39 -29.28
CA THR A 45 -4.43 8.44 -28.69
C THR A 45 -4.97 8.95 -27.36
N LEU A 46 -6.30 8.99 -27.18
CA LEU A 46 -6.94 9.51 -25.98
C LEU A 46 -7.14 8.45 -24.88
N ALA A 47 -7.05 7.16 -25.20
CA ALA A 47 -7.19 6.07 -24.23
C ALA A 47 -6.16 6.14 -23.08
N PRO A 48 -4.84 6.33 -23.32
CA PRO A 48 -3.88 6.46 -22.22
C PRO A 48 -4.11 7.69 -21.32
N PRO A 49 -4.30 8.92 -21.85
CA PRO A 49 -4.54 10.11 -21.03
C PRO A 49 -5.74 10.01 -20.07
N LEU A 50 -6.84 9.40 -20.52
CA LEU A 50 -8.03 9.23 -19.70
C LEU A 50 -7.75 8.35 -18.47
N GLN A 51 -6.94 7.30 -18.62
CA GLN A 51 -6.53 6.45 -17.50
C GLN A 51 -5.64 7.20 -16.49
N HIS A 52 -4.74 8.06 -16.95
CA HIS A 52 -3.82 8.80 -16.08
C HIS A 52 -4.50 9.92 -15.28
N TYR A 53 -5.57 10.52 -15.80
CA TYR A 53 -6.27 11.60 -15.09
C TYR A 53 -6.95 11.11 -13.79
N PHE A 54 -7.48 9.88 -13.78
CA PHE A 54 -8.12 9.30 -12.60
C PHE A 54 -7.10 8.82 -11.55
N THR A 55 -5.92 8.34 -11.96
CA THR A 55 -4.89 7.89 -11.00
C THR A 55 -4.23 9.05 -10.26
N GLN A 56 -4.04 10.21 -10.92
CA GLN A 56 -3.51 11.41 -10.27
C GLN A 56 -4.45 11.97 -9.18
N ARG A 57 -5.78 11.93 -9.41
CA ARG A 57 -6.77 12.39 -8.43
C ARG A 57 -6.76 11.55 -7.15
N ALA A 58 -6.66 10.23 -7.27
CA ALA A 58 -6.58 9.35 -6.10
C ALA A 58 -5.27 9.54 -5.33
N GLN A 59 -4.16 9.80 -6.04
CA GLN A 59 -2.87 10.09 -5.43
C GLN A 59 -2.93 11.38 -4.60
N ILE A 60 -3.48 12.49 -5.13
CA ILE A 60 -3.55 13.77 -4.41
C ILE A 60 -4.29 13.62 -3.07
N ASN A 61 -5.48 13.00 -3.07
CA ASN A 61 -6.23 12.80 -1.83
C ASN A 61 -5.47 11.91 -0.83
N SER A 62 -4.76 10.88 -1.31
CA SER A 62 -3.96 10.02 -0.42
C SER A 62 -2.76 10.74 0.18
N LEU A 63 -2.14 11.69 -0.56
CA LEU A 63 -1.03 12.50 -0.07
C LEU A 63 -1.50 13.56 0.93
N GLU A 64 -2.67 14.17 0.71
CA GLU A 64 -3.26 15.13 1.65
C GLU A 64 -3.60 14.46 2.98
N ASN A 65 -4.21 13.27 2.95
CA ASN A 65 -4.48 12.49 4.16
C ASN A 65 -3.19 12.12 4.90
N GLN A 66 -2.16 11.69 4.17
CA GLN A 66 -0.85 11.40 4.78
C GLN A 66 -0.23 12.63 5.45
N LEU A 67 -0.34 13.82 4.84
CA LEU A 67 0.14 15.05 5.48
C LEU A 67 -0.61 15.37 6.76
N ALA A 68 -1.95 15.25 6.75
CA ALA A 68 -2.78 15.47 7.94
C ALA A 68 -2.43 14.48 9.06
N ASP A 69 -2.29 13.19 8.74
CA ASP A 69 -1.92 12.16 9.71
C ASP A 69 -0.53 12.40 10.30
N ASN A 70 0.46 12.72 9.45
CA ASN A 70 1.82 13.02 9.90
C ASN A 70 1.85 14.24 10.83
N GLN A 71 1.09 15.28 10.50
CA GLN A 71 1.01 16.49 11.33
C GLN A 71 0.38 16.18 12.69
N ALA A 72 -0.70 15.39 12.71
CA ALA A 72 -1.35 14.96 13.94
C ALA A 72 -0.45 14.06 14.80
N MET A 73 0.35 13.17 14.18
CA MET A 73 1.35 12.37 14.89
C MET A 73 2.45 13.24 15.49
N LEU A 74 2.93 14.23 14.75
CA LEU A 74 3.94 15.17 15.23
C LEU A 74 3.41 15.96 16.43
N GLU A 75 2.19 16.49 16.34
CA GLU A 75 1.57 17.24 17.43
C GLU A 75 1.43 16.38 18.70
N LYS A 76 0.91 15.16 18.57
CA LYS A 76 0.82 14.19 19.69
C LYS A 76 2.18 13.89 20.30
N ALA A 77 3.19 13.60 19.47
CA ALA A 77 4.54 13.30 19.94
C ALA A 77 5.18 14.50 20.65
N THR A 78 4.97 15.72 20.16
CA THR A 78 5.47 16.93 20.81
C THR A 78 4.78 17.21 22.14
N GLN A 79 3.47 16.96 22.23
CA GLN A 79 2.72 17.11 23.48
C GLN A 79 3.18 16.09 24.51
N GLU A 80 3.36 14.83 24.08
CA GLU A 80 3.89 13.78 24.94
C GLU A 80 5.31 14.13 25.43
N LEU A 81 6.20 14.57 24.53
CA LEU A 81 7.54 15.01 24.90
C LEU A 81 7.52 16.15 25.93
N ALA A 82 6.60 17.11 25.77
CA ALA A 82 6.44 18.19 26.74
C ALA A 82 6.05 17.67 28.14
N LEU A 83 5.20 16.64 28.21
CA LEU A 83 4.85 15.98 29.48
C LEU A 83 6.05 15.23 30.07
N TRP A 84 6.82 14.49 29.27
CA TRP A 84 8.02 13.78 29.75
C TRP A 84 9.15 14.71 30.20
N ASN A 85 9.17 15.96 29.74
CA ASN A 85 10.11 16.98 30.22
C ASN A 85 9.73 17.56 31.58
N ASP A 86 8.49 17.35 32.05
CA ASP A 86 8.06 17.78 33.38
C ASP A 86 8.51 16.77 34.46
N PRO A 87 9.38 17.17 35.40
CA PRO A 87 9.89 16.28 36.43
C PRO A 87 8.78 15.72 37.35
N GLU A 88 7.70 16.45 37.58
CA GLU A 88 6.57 15.98 38.40
C GLU A 88 5.82 14.86 37.68
N TYR A 89 5.60 15.01 36.37
CA TYR A 89 4.99 13.96 35.54
C TYR A 89 5.85 12.70 35.56
N VAL A 90 7.17 12.82 35.38
CA VAL A 90 8.10 11.68 35.44
C VAL A 90 8.08 11.01 36.81
N ALA A 91 8.11 11.79 37.90
CA ALA A 91 8.04 11.25 39.26
C ALA A 91 6.73 10.50 39.53
N SER A 92 5.60 11.02 39.04
CA SER A 92 4.30 10.36 39.16
C SER A 92 4.24 9.04 38.37
N GLN A 93 4.75 9.02 37.14
CA GLN A 93 4.80 7.83 36.29
C GLN A 93 5.74 6.76 36.86
N ALA A 94 6.91 7.18 37.36
CA ALA A 94 7.86 6.29 38.01
C ALA A 94 7.28 5.68 39.30
N ARG A 95 6.57 6.46 40.10
CA ARG A 95 5.91 5.94 41.32
C ARG A 95 4.76 5.00 40.99
N ALA A 96 3.96 5.30 39.96
CA ALA A 96 2.82 4.48 39.54
C ALA A 96 3.23 3.15 38.90
N ARG A 97 4.26 3.15 38.03
CA ARG A 97 4.67 1.96 37.27
C ARG A 97 5.85 1.21 37.86
N LEU A 98 6.81 1.92 38.44
CA LEU A 98 8.07 1.35 38.93
C LEU A 98 8.16 1.36 40.45
N HIS A 99 7.15 1.89 41.15
CA HIS A 99 7.15 2.00 42.61
C HIS A 99 8.37 2.74 43.17
N PHE A 100 8.91 3.70 42.40
CA PHE A 100 10.03 4.52 42.86
C PHE A 100 9.58 5.57 43.88
N VAL A 101 10.47 5.82 44.85
CA VAL A 101 10.30 6.83 45.91
C VAL A 101 11.58 7.64 46.04
N PHE A 102 11.45 8.89 46.50
CA PHE A 102 12.61 9.73 46.75
C PHE A 102 13.41 9.22 47.97
N PRO A 103 14.73 9.44 48.03
CA PRO A 103 15.53 9.05 49.18
C PRO A 103 14.97 9.70 50.46
N GLY A 104 14.59 8.88 51.45
CA GLY A 104 13.98 9.32 52.71
C GLY A 104 12.46 9.16 52.80
N GLU A 105 11.77 8.85 51.70
CA GLU A 105 10.35 8.50 51.70
C GLU A 105 10.14 7.02 52.06
N ARG A 106 9.08 6.71 52.83
CA ARG A 106 8.70 5.33 53.16
C ARG A 106 7.52 4.89 52.32
N GLN A 107 7.71 3.88 51.48
CA GLN A 107 6.64 3.27 50.69
C GLN A 107 5.91 2.20 51.52
N TYR A 108 4.58 2.32 51.60
CA TYR A 108 3.73 1.28 52.19
C TYR A 108 3.05 0.51 51.06
N ILE A 109 3.33 -0.80 50.97
CA ILE A 109 2.60 -1.71 50.09
C ILE A 109 1.59 -2.44 50.98
N VAL A 110 0.30 -2.26 50.70
CA VAL A 110 -0.75 -2.97 51.43
C VAL A 110 -0.79 -4.40 50.89
N VAL A 111 -0.18 -5.32 51.62
CA VAL A 111 -0.35 -6.76 51.40
C VAL A 111 -1.50 -7.18 52.32
N GLY A 112 -2.73 -7.02 51.84
CA GLY A 112 -3.90 -7.57 52.51
C GLY A 112 -4.02 -9.06 52.22
N ASP A 113 -4.27 -9.87 53.25
CA ASP A 113 -4.67 -11.29 53.17
C ASP A 113 -6.15 -11.44 52.73
N ASP A 114 -6.60 -10.52 51.87
CA ASP A 114 -7.88 -10.67 51.20
C ASP A 114 -7.60 -11.30 49.85
N GLU A 115 -8.44 -12.25 49.46
CA GLU A 115 -8.62 -12.71 48.07
C GLU A 115 -8.94 -11.52 47.16
N ILE A 116 -7.96 -10.66 46.91
CA ILE A 116 -7.92 -9.83 45.72
C ILE A 116 -7.73 -10.82 44.59
N THR A 117 -8.87 -11.30 44.09
CA THR A 117 -9.05 -11.76 42.71
C THR A 117 -8.69 -10.58 41.82
N ASN A 118 -7.39 -10.27 41.76
CA ASN A 118 -6.83 -9.55 40.66
C ASN A 118 -7.07 -10.50 39.49
N GLN A 119 -8.10 -10.21 38.71
CA GLN A 119 -8.07 -10.46 37.29
C GLN A 119 -6.95 -9.60 36.69
N ASN A 120 -5.71 -9.77 37.18
CA ASN A 120 -4.58 -9.68 36.30
C ASN A 120 -4.90 -10.73 35.27
N GLU A 121 -5.22 -10.28 34.07
CA GLU A 121 -5.26 -11.12 32.90
C GLU A 121 -3.87 -11.75 32.79
N GLU A 122 -3.66 -12.84 33.54
CA GLU A 122 -2.54 -13.71 33.29
C GLU A 122 -2.69 -14.06 31.80
N PRO A 123 -1.68 -13.78 30.98
CA PRO A 123 -1.81 -13.99 29.56
C PRO A 123 -2.17 -15.46 29.37
N LYS A 124 -3.37 -15.74 28.83
CA LYS A 124 -3.91 -17.10 28.62
C LYS A 124 -2.92 -18.08 27.98
N VAL A 125 -1.93 -17.54 27.29
CA VAL A 125 -0.78 -18.26 26.74
C VAL A 125 -0.02 -19.04 27.82
N SER A 126 0.13 -18.50 29.04
CA SER A 126 0.84 -19.13 30.17
C SER A 126 0.22 -20.46 30.61
N GLU A 127 -1.11 -20.60 30.56
CA GLU A 127 -1.83 -21.83 30.94
C GLU A 127 -1.74 -22.94 29.88
N LEU A 128 -1.48 -22.57 28.62
CA LEU A 128 -1.43 -23.49 27.48
C LEU A 128 -0.04 -24.14 27.30
N LEU A 129 0.96 -23.74 28.10
CA LEU A 129 2.35 -24.17 27.95
C LEU A 129 2.75 -25.15 29.08
N PRO A 130 3.28 -26.35 28.74
CA PRO A 130 3.81 -27.29 29.72
C PRO A 130 4.82 -26.66 30.70
N VAL A 131 4.73 -27.04 31.97
CA VAL A 131 5.66 -26.58 33.01
C VAL A 131 7.05 -27.19 32.73
N GLY A 132 8.09 -26.36 32.65
CA GLY A 132 9.48 -26.80 32.41
C GLY A 132 10.18 -26.25 31.16
N ILE A 133 9.51 -25.45 30.33
CA ILE A 133 10.13 -24.84 29.14
C ILE A 133 10.87 -23.53 29.52
N PRO A 134 12.07 -23.25 28.99
CA PRO A 134 12.80 -22.01 29.24
C PRO A 134 12.00 -20.73 28.96
N TRP A 135 12.22 -19.67 29.73
CA TRP A 135 11.46 -18.41 29.65
C TRP A 135 11.47 -17.75 28.27
N TYR A 136 12.56 -17.86 27.51
CA TYR A 136 12.67 -17.26 26.18
C TYR A 136 11.66 -17.86 25.19
N SER A 137 11.39 -19.17 25.30
CA SER A 137 10.47 -19.87 24.40
C SER A 137 9.03 -19.43 24.63
N ARG A 138 8.66 -19.15 25.89
CA ARG A 138 7.35 -18.62 26.29
C ARG A 138 7.12 -17.22 25.72
N LEU A 139 8.19 -16.42 25.65
CA LEU A 139 8.14 -15.07 25.07
C LEU A 139 7.89 -15.15 23.55
N ILE A 140 8.65 -15.97 22.83
CA ILE A 140 8.50 -16.12 21.37
C ILE A 140 7.12 -16.68 21.01
N SER A 141 6.61 -17.65 21.78
CA SER A 141 5.26 -18.20 21.57
C SER A 141 4.18 -17.18 21.81
N SER A 142 4.33 -16.28 22.80
CA SER A 142 3.39 -15.19 23.04
C SER A 142 3.28 -14.26 21.83
N ILE A 143 4.43 -13.78 21.32
CA ILE A 143 4.48 -12.91 20.12
C ILE A 143 3.82 -13.60 18.92
N THR A 144 4.19 -14.87 18.68
CA THR A 144 3.62 -15.63 17.56
C THR A 144 2.12 -15.86 17.72
N SER A 145 1.63 -16.11 18.95
CA SER A 145 0.21 -16.32 19.21
C SER A 145 -0.64 -15.05 19.01
N THR A 146 -0.10 -13.87 19.35
CA THR A 146 -0.81 -12.59 19.18
C THR A 146 -0.95 -12.20 17.70
N ASN A 147 -0.05 -12.65 16.83
CA ASN A 147 -0.11 -12.37 15.39
C ASN A 147 -1.18 -13.19 14.66
N ILE A 148 -1.60 -14.33 15.22
CA ILE A 148 -2.54 -15.26 14.58
C ILE A 148 -4.02 -14.84 14.82
N ASN A 149 -4.27 -13.89 15.73
CA ASN A 149 -5.61 -13.40 16.09
C ASN A 149 -5.92 -11.99 15.54
N GLN A 150 -5.45 -11.65 14.34
CA GLN A 150 -5.95 -10.49 13.57
C GLN A 150 -6.65 -10.93 12.29
#